data_AF-A0A2N9M0S9-F1
#
_entry.id   AF-A0A2N9M0S9-F1
#
_cell.length_a   1.000
_cell.length_b   1.000
_cell.length_c   1.000
_cell.angle_alpha   90.00
_cell.angle_beta   90.00
_cell.angle_gamma   90.00
#
_symmetry.space_group_name_H-M   'P 1'
#
loop_
_entity.id
_entity.type
_entity.pdbx_description
1 polymer ?
#
loop_
_entity_poly.entity_id
_entity_poly.type
_entity_poly.pdbx_seq_one_letter_code
_entity_poly.pdbx_strand_id
1 'polypeptide(L)'
;MAILRTVIAQSRFFISEGKENEMFEHGRRMKRHKRWPGWGDGHPGAPGHAVKNKRIHSGRSGEYCVLVGPIPHIPTKKRGGLVMPTTIGRVECRNFSAPNEVRTFEKGKVEIVNVGGATIGRATFEPGWKWSTCVKPIAKTGSCQAAHFGYQVSGTMVTRMDDGTESTTRAGDAVSLPPGHDAWVVGNEPVVFVDFQGMVDYAKKR
;
A
#
# COMPACT_ATOMS: atom_id res chain seq x y z
N MET A 1 -5.04 68.10 4.02
CA MET A 1 -4.73 66.83 3.34
C MET A 1 -3.82 66.02 4.26
N ALA A 2 -4.31 65.36 5.31
CA ALA A 2 -5.09 64.12 5.33
C ALA A 2 -4.33 62.90 4.75
N ILE A 3 -4.17 61.87 5.60
CA ILE A 3 -3.92 60.43 5.32
C ILE A 3 -2.41 60.05 5.21
N LEU A 4 -1.79 59.12 5.97
CA LEU A 4 -2.24 57.87 6.63
C LEU A 4 -1.32 57.48 7.83
N ARG A 5 -1.92 56.93 8.89
CA ARG A 5 -1.31 56.24 10.06
C ARG A 5 -0.90 54.79 9.67
N THR A 6 0.01 54.07 10.34
CA THR A 6 -0.32 53.21 11.50
C THR A 6 0.90 52.35 11.90
N VAL A 7 1.37 52.56 13.15
CA VAL A 7 1.76 51.59 14.21
C VAL A 7 2.71 50.41 13.89
N ILE A 8 3.94 50.49 14.39
CA ILE A 8 4.74 49.35 14.85
C ILE A 8 5.20 49.66 16.28
N ALA A 9 4.56 49.04 17.28
CA ALA A 9 5.09 49.00 18.64
C ALA A 9 4.54 47.78 19.40
N GLN A 10 5.44 47.18 20.18
CA GLN A 10 5.22 46.32 21.35
C GLN A 10 4.96 44.82 21.12
N SER A 11 6.01 44.03 21.35
CA SER A 11 5.93 42.72 22.03
C SER A 11 7.32 42.36 22.59
N ARG A 12 7.65 42.96 23.74
CA ARG A 12 8.62 42.39 24.71
C ARG A 12 7.93 42.43 26.08
N PHE A 13 8.26 41.46 26.91
CA PHE A 13 7.80 41.22 28.29
C PHE A 13 6.52 40.41 28.47
N PHE A 14 6.70 39.08 28.52
CA PHE A 14 6.28 38.28 29.68
C PHE A 14 7.21 37.04 29.75
N ILE A 15 8.35 37.19 30.44
CA ILE A 15 9.09 36.05 30.99
C ILE A 15 8.71 36.06 32.47
N SER A 16 7.79 35.19 32.86
CA SER A 16 7.60 34.84 34.27
C SER A 16 8.22 33.47 34.49
N GLU A 17 9.20 33.46 35.38
CA GLU A 17 9.80 32.29 36.00
C GLU A 17 8.72 31.39 36.63
N GLY A 18 8.88 30.06 36.48
CA GLY A 18 7.89 29.11 36.96
C GLY A 18 8.32 27.65 36.84
N LYS A 19 9.41 27.30 37.54
CA LYS A 19 9.72 25.97 38.11
C LYS A 19 9.65 24.76 37.18
N GLU A 20 10.81 24.46 36.58
CA GLU A 20 11.14 23.11 36.12
C GLU A 20 11.30 22.19 37.34
N ASN A 21 10.47 21.14 37.39
CA ASN A 21 10.58 20.07 38.37
C ASN A 21 11.78 19.18 38.03
N GLU A 22 12.55 18.90 39.07
CA GLU A 22 13.58 17.88 39.16
C GLU A 22 13.13 16.56 38.52
N MET A 23 13.85 16.12 37.49
CA MET A 23 13.91 14.70 37.14
C MET A 23 15.29 14.18 37.46
N PHE A 24 15.30 13.32 38.49
CA PHE A 24 16.41 12.51 38.97
C PHE A 24 17.24 11.90 37.83
N GLU A 25 18.55 12.09 37.95
CA GLU A 25 19.56 11.22 37.36
C GLU A 25 19.29 9.77 37.74
N HIS A 26 19.10 8.90 36.75
CA HIS A 26 19.52 7.49 36.83
C HIS A 26 20.17 7.12 35.50
N GLY A 27 21.49 7.32 35.45
CA GLY A 27 22.33 6.82 34.38
C GLY A 27 22.25 5.29 34.32
N ARG A 28 21.81 4.75 33.18
CA ARG A 28 22.11 3.38 32.80
C ARG A 28 22.68 3.34 31.39
N ARG A 29 24.00 3.53 31.35
CA ARG A 29 24.90 3.28 30.22
C ARG A 29 24.67 1.86 29.69
N MET A 30 23.95 1.71 28.58
CA MET A 30 23.89 0.43 27.87
C MET A 30 25.26 0.14 27.25
N LYS A 31 25.84 -0.98 27.68
CA LYS A 31 27.11 -1.51 27.20
C LYS A 31 26.95 -2.00 25.77
N ARG A 32 27.83 -1.52 24.88
CA ARG A 32 28.10 -2.10 23.56
C ARG A 32 28.60 -3.54 23.71
N HIS A 33 27.84 -4.50 23.19
CA HIS A 33 28.23 -5.87 22.84
C HIS A 33 27.25 -6.30 21.72
N LYS A 34 27.57 -7.01 20.65
CA LYS A 34 28.77 -7.70 20.15
C LYS A 34 28.61 -7.77 18.63
N ARG A 35 29.75 -7.78 17.95
CA ARG A 35 29.98 -7.96 16.51
C ARG A 35 29.23 -9.18 15.94
N TRP A 36 28.54 -8.97 14.82
CA TRP A 36 27.99 -10.03 13.97
C TRP A 36 29.13 -10.87 13.35
N PRO A 37 29.10 -12.22 13.40
CA PRO A 37 30.06 -13.03 12.67
C PRO A 37 29.55 -13.34 11.25
N GLY A 38 30.33 -12.85 10.29
CA GLY A 38 30.81 -13.56 9.09
C GLY A 38 29.84 -14.44 8.30
N TRP A 39 29.50 -13.98 7.10
CA TRP A 39 29.23 -14.84 5.95
C TRP A 39 30.52 -15.58 5.58
N GLY A 40 30.49 -16.90 5.55
CA GLY A 40 31.59 -17.76 5.14
C GLY A 40 31.08 -18.80 4.14
N ASP A 41 31.75 -18.86 3.01
CA ASP A 41 31.50 -19.74 1.87
C ASP A 41 31.83 -21.21 2.16
N GLY A 42 31.15 -22.15 1.49
CA GLY A 42 31.72 -23.47 1.17
C GLY A 42 31.03 -24.74 1.72
N HIS A 43 30.35 -25.47 0.81
CA HIS A 43 29.95 -26.90 0.86
C HIS A 43 31.17 -27.86 1.03
N PRO A 44 31.04 -29.22 1.26
CA PRO A 44 29.97 -30.14 0.82
C PRO A 44 29.58 -31.34 1.72
N GLY A 45 28.50 -32.04 1.34
CA GLY A 45 28.39 -33.50 1.45
C GLY A 45 27.43 -34.08 2.51
N ALA A 46 26.26 -34.58 2.10
CA ALA A 46 25.48 -35.56 2.86
C ALA A 46 24.91 -36.64 1.91
N PRO A 47 24.95 -37.94 2.26
CA PRO A 47 24.63 -39.03 1.35
C PRO A 47 23.13 -39.38 1.31
N GLY A 48 22.67 -39.76 0.12
CA GLY A 48 21.29 -40.16 -0.14
C GLY A 48 20.97 -41.59 0.29
N HIS A 49 19.77 -41.78 0.84
CA HIS A 49 19.13 -43.09 1.00
C HIS A 49 17.98 -43.21 0.01
N ALA A 50 18.14 -44.12 -0.96
CA ALA A 50 17.15 -44.50 -1.95
C ALA A 50 16.13 -45.48 -1.33
N VAL A 51 14.85 -45.09 -1.32
CA VAL A 51 13.73 -45.98 -1.00
C VAL A 51 13.20 -46.58 -2.30
N LYS A 52 13.30 -47.91 -2.41
CA LYS A 52 12.78 -48.72 -3.51
C LYS A 52 11.25 -48.76 -3.44
N ASN A 53 10.57 -48.43 -4.54
CA ASN A 53 9.16 -48.77 -4.71
C ASN A 53 8.97 -49.66 -5.94
N LYS A 54 8.68 -50.94 -5.68
CA LYS A 54 8.21 -51.92 -6.67
C LYS A 54 6.83 -51.49 -7.16
N ARG A 55 6.62 -51.43 -8.48
CA ARG A 55 5.27 -51.45 -9.06
C ARG A 55 5.14 -52.63 -10.02
N ILE A 56 3.99 -53.27 -9.87
CA ILE A 56 3.57 -54.56 -10.36
C ILE A 56 3.27 -54.52 -11.87
N HIS A 57 3.59 -55.61 -12.56
CA HIS A 57 3.22 -55.86 -13.95
C HIS A 57 1.72 -56.15 -14.09
N SER A 58 1.09 -55.53 -15.10
CA SER A 58 -0.03 -56.13 -15.83
C SER A 58 0.22 -55.92 -17.32
N GLY A 59 0.30 -57.01 -18.07
CA GLY A 59 0.43 -56.99 -19.52
C GLY A 59 -0.93 -56.97 -20.21
N ARG A 60 -0.99 -56.39 -21.41
CA ARG A 60 -1.54 -57.07 -22.59
C ARG A 60 -1.14 -56.32 -23.87
N SER A 61 -0.80 -57.14 -24.84
CA SER A 61 -0.44 -56.87 -26.22
C SER A 61 -1.50 -56.11 -27.01
N GLY A 62 -1.04 -55.13 -27.79
CA GLY A 62 -1.74 -54.57 -28.94
C GLY A 62 -0.70 -53.98 -29.88
N GLU A 63 -0.47 -54.65 -31.00
CA GLU A 63 0.28 -54.16 -32.15
C GLU A 63 -0.24 -52.79 -32.61
N TYR A 64 0.57 -52.00 -33.31
CA TYR A 64 0.29 -51.48 -34.66
C TYR A 64 1.38 -50.45 -35.08
N CYS A 65 2.10 -50.82 -36.14
CA CYS A 65 2.61 -49.97 -37.23
C CYS A 65 3.54 -48.78 -36.91
N VAL A 66 4.85 -49.00 -37.03
CA VAL A 66 5.85 -47.94 -37.26
C VAL A 66 5.70 -47.40 -38.70
N LEU A 67 5.00 -46.27 -38.84
CA LEU A 67 5.12 -45.43 -40.02
C LEU A 67 6.14 -44.31 -39.73
N VAL A 68 7.36 -44.49 -40.25
CA VAL A 68 8.38 -43.44 -40.33
C VAL A 68 7.97 -42.43 -41.40
N GLY A 69 7.20 -41.41 -40.99
CA GLY A 69 6.95 -40.20 -41.78
C GLY A 69 8.01 -39.12 -41.50
N PRO A 70 8.35 -38.25 -42.47
CA PRO A 70 9.33 -37.19 -42.27
C PRO A 70 8.84 -36.15 -41.25
N ILE A 71 9.76 -35.74 -40.37
CA ILE A 71 9.55 -34.71 -39.35
C ILE A 71 9.16 -33.39 -40.04
N PRO A 72 7.99 -32.78 -39.77
CA PRO A 72 7.67 -31.47 -40.31
C PRO A 72 8.62 -30.43 -39.70
N HIS A 73 9.26 -29.67 -40.58
CA HIS A 73 10.15 -28.56 -40.22
C HIS A 73 9.38 -27.53 -39.41
N ILE A 74 9.63 -27.46 -38.10
CA ILE A 74 9.13 -26.38 -37.24
C ILE A 74 9.85 -25.10 -37.67
N PRO A 75 9.16 -24.02 -38.07
CA PRO A 75 9.82 -22.76 -38.30
C PRO A 75 10.25 -22.20 -36.95
N THR A 76 11.56 -21.99 -36.77
CA THR A 76 12.10 -21.28 -35.61
C THR A 76 11.61 -19.83 -35.67
N LYS A 77 10.47 -19.54 -35.04
CA LYS A 77 10.01 -18.18 -34.80
C LYS A 77 11.12 -17.49 -34.00
N LYS A 78 11.85 -16.58 -34.65
CA LYS A 78 12.80 -15.68 -33.98
C LYS A 78 12.09 -15.12 -32.75
N ARG A 79 12.60 -15.45 -31.57
CA ARG A 79 12.18 -14.80 -30.32
C ARG A 79 12.57 -13.34 -30.50
N GLY A 80 11.60 -12.52 -30.92
CA GLY A 80 11.71 -11.08 -30.81
C GLY A 80 11.99 -10.82 -29.35
N GLY A 81 13.21 -10.39 -29.05
CA GLY A 81 13.57 -9.93 -27.73
C GLY A 81 12.54 -8.88 -27.36
N LEU A 82 11.84 -9.13 -26.27
CA LEU A 82 11.02 -8.12 -25.63
C LEU A 82 12.01 -7.04 -25.17
N VAL A 83 12.29 -6.08 -26.05
CA VAL A 83 12.89 -4.82 -25.69
C VAL A 83 11.86 -4.12 -24.82
N MET A 84 11.87 -4.45 -23.53
CA MET A 84 11.32 -3.55 -22.54
C MET A 84 12.12 -2.26 -22.71
N PRO A 85 11.48 -1.14 -23.05
CA PRO A 85 12.18 0.12 -22.95
C PRO A 85 12.52 0.26 -21.47
N THR A 86 13.78 -0.03 -21.13
CA THR A 86 14.39 0.50 -19.92
C THR A 86 14.51 1.98 -20.17
N THR A 87 13.38 2.69 -20.09
CA THR A 87 13.42 4.12 -19.80
C THR A 87 14.27 4.20 -18.56
N ILE A 88 15.48 4.76 -18.69
CA ILE A 88 16.32 5.05 -17.55
C ILE A 88 15.49 6.05 -16.75
N GLY A 89 14.79 5.53 -15.73
CA GLY A 89 13.83 6.29 -14.97
C GLY A 89 14.55 7.46 -14.33
N ARG A 90 14.22 8.68 -14.75
CA ARG A 90 14.61 9.86 -13.98
C ARG A 90 13.96 9.74 -12.60
N VAL A 91 14.67 10.18 -11.56
CA VAL A 91 14.07 10.32 -10.23
C VAL A 91 12.88 11.27 -10.33
N GLU A 92 11.69 10.76 -10.00
CA GLU A 92 10.46 11.55 -9.92
C GLU A 92 10.06 11.71 -8.45
N CYS A 93 9.83 12.96 -8.04
CA CYS A 93 9.35 13.29 -6.71
C CYS A 93 8.02 14.05 -6.83
N ARG A 94 7.00 13.60 -6.11
CA ARG A 94 5.71 14.29 -5.98
C ARG A 94 5.38 14.50 -4.51
N ASN A 95 4.64 15.58 -4.22
CA ASN A 95 4.20 15.92 -2.88
C ASN A 95 2.68 16.11 -2.87
N PHE A 96 2.01 15.52 -1.88
CA PHE A 96 0.57 15.72 -1.68
C PHE A 96 0.17 17.15 -1.29
N SER A 97 1.12 18.03 -0.98
CA SER A 97 0.88 19.48 -0.81
C SER A 97 0.61 20.19 -2.14
N ALA A 98 1.00 19.58 -3.27
CA ALA A 98 0.74 20.05 -4.62
C ALA A 98 0.23 18.88 -5.47
N PRO A 99 -0.97 18.35 -5.16
CA PRO A 99 -1.50 17.16 -5.83
C PRO A 99 -1.93 17.48 -7.26
N ASN A 100 -1.97 16.45 -8.11
CA ASN A 100 -2.49 16.54 -9.47
C ASN A 100 -4.00 16.78 -9.49
N GLU A 101 -4.72 16.17 -8.55
CA GLU A 101 -6.17 16.29 -8.42
C GLU A 101 -6.56 16.28 -6.94
N VAL A 102 -7.58 17.07 -6.58
CA VAL A 102 -8.23 17.01 -5.26
C VAL A 102 -9.71 16.76 -5.46
N ARG A 103 -10.24 15.70 -4.84
CA ARG A 103 -11.66 15.36 -4.80
C ARG A 103 -12.19 15.59 -3.40
N THR A 104 -13.24 16.39 -3.24
CA THR A 104 -13.90 16.63 -1.96
C THR A 104 -15.33 16.12 -1.98
N PHE A 105 -15.75 15.56 -0.85
CA PHE A 105 -17.10 15.04 -0.62
C PHE A 105 -17.43 15.19 0.87
N GLU A 106 -18.63 14.79 1.25
CA GLU A 106 -19.09 14.91 2.64
C GLU A 106 -18.12 14.18 3.58
N LYS A 107 -17.57 14.89 4.56
CA LYS A 107 -16.63 14.37 5.57
C LYS A 107 -15.40 13.68 4.98
N GLY A 108 -14.97 14.04 3.77
CA GLY A 108 -13.74 13.49 3.23
C GLY A 108 -13.15 14.23 2.05
N LYS A 109 -11.87 13.95 1.84
CA LYS A 109 -11.06 14.50 0.76
C LYS A 109 -10.11 13.42 0.25
N VAL A 110 -9.86 13.41 -1.05
CA VAL A 110 -8.84 12.57 -1.69
C VAL A 110 -7.92 13.46 -2.50
N GLU A 111 -6.62 13.34 -2.27
CA GLU A 111 -5.57 14.04 -3.00
C GLU A 111 -4.79 13.02 -3.83
N ILE A 112 -4.61 13.28 -5.11
CA ILE A 112 -4.04 12.31 -6.05
C ILE A 112 -2.72 12.84 -6.61
N VAL A 113 -1.70 11.99 -6.64
CA VAL A 113 -0.43 12.25 -7.31
C VAL A 113 -0.12 11.16 -8.33
N ASN A 114 0.44 11.55 -9.47
CA ASN A 114 0.96 10.64 -10.48
C ASN A 114 2.50 10.68 -10.45
N VAL A 115 3.12 9.55 -10.14
CA VAL A 115 4.57 9.42 -9.95
C VAL A 115 5.05 8.06 -10.41
N GLY A 116 6.13 8.00 -11.20
CA GLY A 116 6.73 6.75 -11.66
C GLY A 116 5.76 5.89 -12.49
N GLY A 117 4.81 6.51 -13.19
CA GLY A 117 3.77 5.82 -13.95
C GLY A 117 2.63 5.22 -13.10
N ALA A 118 2.63 5.43 -11.78
CA ALA A 118 1.58 4.99 -10.86
C ALA A 118 0.73 6.18 -10.38
N THR A 119 -0.50 5.88 -9.97
CA THR A 119 -1.41 6.82 -9.30
C THR A 119 -1.49 6.47 -7.83
N ILE A 120 -1.14 7.41 -6.95
CA ILE A 120 -1.23 7.25 -5.50
C ILE A 120 -2.24 8.28 -4.98
N GLY A 121 -3.20 7.84 -4.19
CA GLY A 121 -4.15 8.73 -3.52
C GLY A 121 -3.95 8.76 -2.02
N ARG A 122 -4.01 9.94 -1.42
CA ARG A 122 -4.15 10.14 0.02
C ARG A 122 -5.59 10.52 0.30
N ALA A 123 -6.31 9.63 0.97
CA ALA A 123 -7.64 9.90 1.47
C ALA A 123 -7.58 10.39 2.92
N THR A 124 -8.39 11.39 3.24
CA THR A 124 -8.67 11.83 4.62
C THR A 124 -10.17 11.71 4.85
N PHE A 125 -10.54 10.96 5.87
CA PHE A 125 -11.92 10.74 6.28
C PHE A 125 -12.13 11.28 7.70
N GLU A 126 -13.06 12.22 7.84
CA GLU A 126 -13.32 12.89 9.11
C GLU A 126 -14.14 12.00 10.06
N PRO A 127 -14.14 12.29 11.39
CA PRO A 127 -15.01 11.64 12.35
C PRO A 127 -16.48 11.60 11.89
N GLY A 128 -17.09 10.41 12.00
CA GLY A 128 -18.44 10.16 11.54
C GLY A 128 -18.60 10.06 10.02
N TRP A 129 -17.51 9.94 9.25
CA TRP A 129 -17.55 9.51 7.86
C TRP A 129 -17.94 8.03 7.76
N LYS A 130 -18.78 7.72 6.78
CA LYS A 130 -19.15 6.36 6.37
C LYS A 130 -19.34 6.31 4.86
N TRP A 131 -18.78 5.30 4.20
CA TRP A 131 -18.81 5.20 2.74
C TRP A 131 -20.25 5.21 2.22
N SER A 132 -21.16 4.42 2.82
CA SER A 132 -22.55 4.31 2.38
C SER A 132 -23.39 5.58 2.52
N THR A 133 -22.97 6.55 3.34
CA THR A 133 -23.64 7.85 3.45
C THR A 133 -22.95 8.92 2.62
N CYS A 134 -21.62 8.96 2.67
CA CYS A 134 -20.84 10.08 2.13
C CYS A 134 -20.40 9.89 0.67
N VAL A 135 -20.18 8.64 0.24
CA VAL A 135 -19.61 8.33 -1.09
C VAL A 135 -20.61 7.60 -1.99
N LYS A 136 -21.48 6.76 -1.43
CA LYS A 136 -22.53 6.07 -2.18
C LYS A 136 -23.38 6.98 -3.09
N PRO A 137 -23.79 8.20 -2.70
CA PRO A 137 -24.52 9.10 -3.60
C PRO A 137 -23.74 9.49 -4.86
N ILE A 138 -22.41 9.48 -4.78
CA ILE A 138 -21.50 9.79 -5.89
C ILE A 138 -21.25 8.52 -6.72
N ALA A 139 -20.94 7.40 -6.05
CA ALA A 139 -20.58 6.13 -6.68
C ALA A 139 -21.77 5.43 -7.36
N LYS A 140 -23.00 5.64 -6.85
CA LYS A 140 -24.24 5.01 -7.35
C LYS A 140 -24.22 3.47 -7.34
N THR A 141 -23.50 2.87 -6.39
CA THR A 141 -23.42 1.42 -6.17
C THR A 141 -23.96 1.03 -4.79
N GLY A 142 -24.22 -0.26 -4.56
CA GLY A 142 -24.69 -0.76 -3.26
C GLY A 142 -23.63 -0.62 -2.14
N SER A 143 -22.39 -0.95 -2.49
CA SER A 143 -21.17 -0.95 -1.68
C SER A 143 -20.00 -0.37 -2.49
N CYS A 144 -18.85 -0.12 -1.85
CA CYS A 144 -17.64 0.31 -2.54
C CYS A 144 -17.13 -0.81 -3.45
N GLN A 145 -16.94 -0.51 -4.73
CA GLN A 145 -16.47 -1.47 -5.73
C GLN A 145 -15.02 -1.22 -6.16
N ALA A 146 -14.33 -0.24 -5.53
CA ALA A 146 -12.91 -0.04 -5.74
C ALA A 146 -12.12 -1.06 -4.92
N ALA A 147 -11.14 -1.71 -5.55
CA ALA A 147 -10.16 -2.50 -4.83
C ALA A 147 -9.12 -1.55 -4.24
N HIS A 148 -8.88 -1.62 -2.94
CA HIS A 148 -7.94 -0.75 -2.24
C HIS A 148 -6.72 -1.55 -1.77
N PHE A 149 -5.53 -1.03 -2.06
CA PHE A 149 -4.28 -1.55 -1.52
C PHE A 149 -3.47 -0.40 -0.97
N GLY A 150 -3.28 -0.36 0.34
CA GLY A 150 -2.79 0.85 0.98
C GLY A 150 -2.29 0.69 2.39
N TYR A 151 -1.95 1.83 2.97
CA TYR A 151 -1.38 1.96 4.30
C TYR A 151 -2.16 3.03 5.08
N GLN A 152 -2.58 2.68 6.29
CA GLN A 152 -3.29 3.61 7.16
C GLN A 152 -2.29 4.39 8.01
N VAL A 153 -2.26 5.70 7.79
CA VAL A 153 -1.34 6.63 8.46
C VAL A 153 -1.86 7.03 9.84
N SER A 154 -3.18 7.19 10.00
CA SER A 154 -3.81 7.68 11.24
C SER A 154 -5.22 7.14 11.43
N GLY A 155 -5.78 7.35 12.63
CA GLY A 155 -7.16 7.03 12.96
C GLY A 155 -7.46 5.53 13.05
N THR A 156 -8.74 5.21 13.22
CA THR A 156 -9.29 3.85 13.23
C THR A 156 -10.46 3.74 12.26
N MET A 157 -10.44 2.72 11.41
CA MET A 157 -11.48 2.43 10.42
C MET A 157 -12.04 1.04 10.69
N VAL A 158 -13.36 0.89 10.63
CA VAL A 158 -13.99 -0.43 10.51
C VAL A 158 -14.43 -0.59 9.07
N THR A 159 -14.15 -1.76 8.52
CA THR A 159 -14.60 -2.20 7.20
C THR A 159 -15.51 -3.39 7.36
N ARG A 160 -16.62 -3.39 6.63
CA ARG A 160 -17.57 -4.51 6.55
C ARG A 160 -17.75 -4.93 5.11
N MET A 161 -17.42 -6.17 4.82
CA MET A 161 -17.63 -6.81 3.52
C MET A 161 -19.10 -7.11 3.28
N ASP A 162 -19.50 -7.28 2.02
CA ASP A 162 -20.87 -7.62 1.64
C ASP A 162 -21.32 -9.00 2.19
N ASP A 163 -20.39 -9.92 2.48
CA ASP A 163 -20.66 -11.19 3.16
C ASP A 163 -20.86 -11.06 4.68
N GLY A 164 -20.70 -9.83 5.20
CA GLY A 164 -20.84 -9.49 6.61
C GLY A 164 -19.54 -9.57 7.42
N THR A 165 -18.43 -10.04 6.85
CA THR A 165 -17.12 -10.06 7.51
C THR A 165 -16.69 -8.64 7.88
N GLU A 166 -16.26 -8.45 9.13
CA GLU A 166 -15.77 -7.17 9.63
C GLU A 166 -14.30 -7.23 10.02
N SER A 167 -13.59 -6.13 9.75
CA SER A 167 -12.21 -5.94 10.19
C SER A 167 -12.00 -4.50 10.66
N THR A 168 -11.16 -4.31 11.67
CA THR A 168 -10.74 -2.98 12.14
C THR A 168 -9.29 -2.75 11.77
N THR A 169 -8.99 -1.62 11.17
CA THR A 169 -7.64 -1.18 10.82
C THR A 169 -7.29 0.12 11.53
N ARG A 170 -6.01 0.30 11.85
CA ARG A 170 -5.46 1.40 12.65
C ARG A 170 -4.19 1.95 11.99
N ALA A 171 -3.70 3.06 12.52
CA ALA A 171 -2.40 3.61 12.13
C ALA A 171 -1.30 2.53 12.16
N GLY A 172 -0.57 2.37 11.07
CA GLY A 172 0.47 1.35 10.91
C GLY A 172 0.06 0.12 10.10
N ASP A 173 -1.24 -0.09 9.87
CA ASP A 173 -1.72 -1.27 9.15
C ASP A 173 -1.57 -1.11 7.64
N ALA A 174 -1.09 -2.17 6.98
CA ALA A 174 -1.17 -2.35 5.54
C ALA A 174 -2.43 -3.16 5.21
N VAL A 175 -3.20 -2.69 4.22
CA VAL A 175 -4.55 -3.19 3.93
C VAL A 175 -4.65 -3.59 2.47
N SER A 176 -5.15 -4.80 2.22
CA SER A 176 -5.65 -5.23 0.91
C SER A 176 -7.13 -5.52 1.06
N LEU A 177 -7.95 -4.71 0.39
CA LEU A 177 -9.40 -4.71 0.54
C LEU A 177 -10.05 -4.89 -0.84
N PRO A 178 -10.66 -6.06 -1.11
CA PRO A 178 -11.32 -6.31 -2.40
C PRO A 178 -12.61 -5.50 -2.56
N PRO A 179 -13.14 -5.39 -3.79
CA PRO A 179 -14.46 -4.81 -4.04
C PRO A 179 -15.55 -5.48 -3.21
N GLY A 180 -16.58 -4.71 -2.82
CA GLY A 180 -17.73 -5.19 -2.06
C GLY A 180 -17.62 -4.94 -0.57
N HIS A 181 -17.55 -3.66 -0.16
CA HIS A 181 -17.47 -3.29 1.25
C HIS A 181 -18.10 -1.92 1.57
N ASP A 182 -18.49 -1.73 2.81
CA ASP A 182 -18.72 -0.43 3.45
C ASP A 182 -17.59 -0.17 4.45
N ALA A 183 -17.32 1.09 4.77
CA ALA A 183 -16.28 1.45 5.74
C ALA A 183 -16.68 2.72 6.49
N TRP A 184 -16.27 2.84 7.76
CA TRP A 184 -16.55 4.02 8.58
C TRP A 184 -15.45 4.31 9.60
N VAL A 185 -15.26 5.60 9.86
CA VAL A 185 -14.31 6.10 10.87
C VAL A 185 -14.87 5.83 12.26
N VAL A 186 -14.03 5.31 13.15
CA VAL A 186 -14.35 5.11 14.56
C VAL A 186 -13.55 6.08 15.42
N GLY A 187 -14.25 6.76 16.33
CA GLY A 187 -13.65 7.73 17.25
C GLY A 187 -13.58 9.15 16.67
N ASN A 188 -12.70 9.96 17.24
CA ASN A 188 -12.61 11.40 16.99
C ASN A 188 -11.36 11.80 16.20
N GLU A 189 -10.55 10.83 15.78
CA GLU A 189 -9.35 11.06 14.98
C GLU A 189 -9.65 10.76 13.51
N PRO A 190 -9.32 11.68 12.57
CA PRO A 190 -9.46 11.41 11.15
C PRO A 190 -8.63 10.21 10.71
N VAL A 191 -9.21 9.39 9.83
CA VAL A 191 -8.45 8.34 9.14
C VAL A 191 -7.75 8.96 7.94
N VAL A 192 -6.43 8.86 7.91
CA VAL A 192 -5.61 9.15 6.73
C VAL A 192 -5.15 7.83 6.13
N PHE A 193 -5.51 7.56 4.89
CA PHE A 193 -5.19 6.32 4.18
C PHE A 193 -4.48 6.63 2.86
N VAL A 194 -3.32 6.01 2.63
CA VAL A 194 -2.57 6.12 1.38
C VAL A 194 -2.82 4.87 0.56
N ASP A 195 -3.41 5.03 -0.62
CA ASP A 195 -3.79 3.95 -1.52
C ASP A 195 -2.98 4.00 -2.81
N PHE A 196 -2.46 2.84 -3.21
CA PHE A 196 -1.59 2.62 -4.35
C PHE A 196 -2.31 2.01 -5.56
N GLN A 197 -3.62 1.74 -5.45
CA GLN A 197 -4.40 1.04 -6.48
C GLN A 197 -5.79 1.66 -6.71
N GLY A 198 -6.58 1.88 -5.66
CA GLY A 198 -8.02 2.08 -5.75
C GLY A 198 -8.48 3.49 -6.12
N MET A 199 -7.56 4.44 -6.36
CA MET A 199 -7.90 5.86 -6.36
C MET A 199 -8.19 6.49 -7.72
N VAL A 200 -7.99 5.76 -8.82
CA VAL A 200 -8.14 6.29 -10.19
C VAL A 200 -9.53 6.91 -10.40
N ASP A 201 -10.60 6.19 -10.04
CA ASP A 201 -11.99 6.63 -10.22
C ASP A 201 -12.75 6.87 -8.90
N TYR A 202 -12.12 6.60 -7.76
CA TYR A 202 -12.77 6.73 -6.45
C TYR A 202 -13.24 8.16 -6.15
N ALA A 203 -14.52 8.31 -5.80
CA ALA A 203 -15.18 9.58 -5.52
C ALA A 203 -15.07 10.64 -6.65
N LYS A 204 -14.83 10.21 -7.90
CA LYS A 204 -14.83 11.09 -9.06
C LYS A 204 -16.27 11.42 -9.46
N LYS A 205 -16.62 12.71 -9.51
CA LYS A 205 -17.92 13.17 -10.02
C LYS A 205 -17.95 12.93 -11.54
N ARG A 206 -19.05 12.35 -12.04
CA ARG A 206 -19.34 12.21 -13.47
C ARG A 206 -20.14 13.42 -13.95
#